data_AF-A0A350MNR8-F1
#
_entry.id   AF-A0A350MNR8-F1
#
_cell.length_a   1.000
_cell.length_b   1.000
_cell.length_c   1.000
_cell.angle_alpha   90.00
_cell.angle_beta   90.00
_cell.angle_gamma   90.00
#
_symmetry.space_group_name_H-M   'P 1'
#
loop_
_entity.id
_entity.type
_entity.pdbx_description
1 polymer ?
#
loop_
_entity_poly.entity_id
_entity_poly.type
_entity_poly.pdbx_seq_one_letter_code
_entity_poly.pdbx_strand_id
1 'polypeptide(L)'
;AQKVIQHYQELKLDTAEVVFDYSGTKTKVSILEDKIGLSGWLKATKLQIKSINSQEHIFISAFADDGGELDDEFAVRLFSLNGIVESSVDVSTEVVMKLNDEYQRQKQTHMDDISSKNSDYFETEMQKLENWAEDKKRSLEIKLKELDVEIKTKKTESKKILKLEDKLKAQRHIKDLESKRNDMRRDLYAAQDEVDRQKDTLIDNVEKMLQSSITEDELFVIKWKIV
;
A
#
# COMPACT_ATOMS: atom_id res chain seq x y z
N ALA A 1 -18.11 -10.00 -15.16
CA ALA A 1 -16.87 -10.54 -14.59
C ALA A 1 -17.02 -10.85 -13.09
N GLN A 2 -17.27 -9.85 -12.23
CA GLN A 2 -17.27 -10.03 -10.77
C GLN A 2 -18.29 -11.06 -10.23
N LYS A 3 -19.51 -11.12 -10.80
CA LYS A 3 -20.51 -12.14 -10.46
C LYS A 3 -20.07 -13.57 -10.80
N VAL A 4 -19.27 -13.74 -11.85
CA VAL A 4 -18.76 -15.06 -12.27
C VAL A 4 -17.68 -15.52 -11.30
N ILE A 5 -16.76 -14.63 -10.93
CA ILE A 5 -15.70 -14.91 -9.95
C ILE A 5 -16.30 -15.28 -8.60
N GLN A 6 -17.28 -14.51 -8.11
CA GLN A 6 -17.96 -14.80 -6.85
C GLN A 6 -18.66 -16.17 -6.88
N HIS A 7 -19.34 -16.50 -7.97
CA HIS A 7 -20.00 -17.79 -8.12
C HIS A 7 -19.03 -18.97 -7.98
N TYR A 8 -17.83 -18.87 -8.57
CA TYR A 8 -16.82 -19.94 -8.47
C TYR A 8 -16.10 -19.98 -7.12
N GLN A 9 -16.06 -18.87 -6.37
CA GLN A 9 -15.51 -18.83 -5.01
C GLN A 9 -16.43 -19.49 -3.97
N GLU A 10 -17.74 -19.54 -4.23
CA GLU A 10 -18.75 -20.10 -3.31
C GLU A 10 -19.04 -21.59 -3.56
N LEU A 11 -18.47 -22.18 -4.63
CA LEU A 11 -18.64 -23.60 -4.94
C LEU A 11 -17.86 -24.46 -3.94
N LYS A 12 -18.56 -25.38 -3.28
CA LYS A 12 -17.91 -26.46 -2.53
C LYS A 12 -17.43 -27.51 -3.52
N LEU A 13 -16.13 -27.68 -3.60
CA LEU A 13 -15.47 -28.66 -4.45
C LEU A 13 -14.97 -29.82 -3.58
N ASP A 14 -15.32 -31.03 -3.98
CA ASP A 14 -14.72 -32.23 -3.39
C ASP A 14 -13.25 -32.32 -3.81
N THR A 15 -12.41 -32.85 -2.92
CA THR A 15 -11.01 -33.06 -3.23
C THR A 15 -10.87 -34.16 -4.29
N ALA A 16 -10.11 -33.86 -5.34
CA ALA A 16 -9.89 -34.74 -6.47
C ALA A 16 -8.44 -34.67 -6.95
N GLU A 17 -8.03 -35.71 -7.69
CA GLU A 17 -6.78 -35.73 -8.44
C GLU A 17 -6.94 -35.01 -9.77
N VAL A 18 -6.02 -34.11 -10.07
CA VAL A 18 -5.95 -33.35 -11.32
C VAL A 18 -4.63 -33.65 -12.01
N VAL A 19 -4.74 -34.18 -13.22
CA VAL A 19 -3.59 -34.47 -14.09
C VAL A 19 -3.39 -33.29 -15.03
N PHE A 20 -2.25 -32.61 -14.89
CA PHE A 20 -1.86 -31.48 -15.72
C PHE A 20 -0.99 -31.96 -16.88
N ASP A 21 -1.46 -31.75 -18.11
CA ASP A 21 -0.77 -32.16 -19.34
C ASP A 21 0.19 -31.06 -19.80
N TYR A 22 1.48 -31.29 -19.58
CA TYR A 22 2.54 -30.41 -20.06
C TYR A 22 2.76 -30.58 -21.57
N SER A 23 2.71 -31.82 -22.06
CA SER A 23 3.00 -32.18 -23.45
C SER A 23 2.00 -31.61 -24.46
N GLY A 24 0.74 -31.46 -24.07
CA GLY A 24 -0.34 -30.90 -24.88
C GLY A 24 -0.40 -29.36 -24.89
N THR A 25 0.45 -28.68 -24.12
CA THR A 25 0.40 -27.22 -23.96
C THR A 25 1.27 -26.50 -25.00
N LYS A 26 0.68 -25.56 -25.75
CA LYS A 26 1.38 -24.83 -26.85
C LYS A 26 2.50 -23.90 -26.38
N THR A 27 2.47 -23.49 -25.12
CA THR A 27 3.43 -22.55 -24.53
C THR A 27 4.33 -23.30 -23.56
N LYS A 28 5.64 -23.22 -23.78
CA LYS A 28 6.62 -23.83 -22.88
C LYS A 28 6.63 -23.09 -21.55
N VAL A 29 6.36 -23.79 -20.45
CA VAL A 29 6.39 -23.25 -19.09
C VAL A 29 7.60 -23.82 -18.36
N SER A 30 8.77 -23.21 -18.56
CA SER A 30 10.07 -23.78 -18.16
C SER A 30 10.17 -24.18 -16.70
N ILE A 31 9.49 -23.48 -15.78
CA ILE A 31 9.47 -23.80 -14.34
C ILE A 31 8.83 -25.17 -14.03
N LEU A 32 8.00 -25.70 -14.94
CA LEU A 32 7.33 -27.00 -14.80
C LEU A 32 8.10 -28.13 -15.51
N GLU A 33 9.04 -27.82 -16.40
CA GLU A 33 9.72 -28.81 -17.26
C GLU A 33 10.53 -29.82 -16.44
N ASP A 34 11.26 -29.35 -15.43
CA ASP A 34 12.07 -30.19 -14.54
C ASP A 34 11.22 -30.94 -13.50
N LYS A 35 9.91 -30.76 -13.52
CA LYS A 35 8.94 -31.30 -12.55
C LYS A 35 7.93 -32.25 -13.20
N ILE A 36 8.12 -32.57 -14.49
CA ILE A 36 7.30 -33.57 -15.20
C ILE A 36 7.46 -34.94 -14.53
N GLY A 37 6.34 -35.63 -14.32
CA GLY A 37 6.28 -36.93 -13.64
C GLY A 37 6.17 -36.84 -12.12
N LEU A 38 6.25 -35.64 -11.54
CA LEU A 38 6.03 -35.43 -10.10
C LEU A 38 4.53 -35.32 -9.79
N SER A 39 4.20 -35.66 -8.54
CA SER A 39 2.89 -35.48 -7.94
C SER A 39 3.02 -34.83 -6.58
N GLY A 40 1.90 -34.29 -6.09
CA GLY A 40 1.83 -33.71 -4.77
C GLY A 40 0.45 -33.16 -4.46
N TRP A 41 0.42 -32.26 -3.49
CA TRP A 41 -0.82 -31.63 -3.02
C TRP A 41 -0.75 -30.13 -3.18
N LEU A 42 -1.91 -29.53 -3.40
CA LEU A 42 -2.08 -28.09 -3.58
C LEU A 42 -3.38 -27.63 -2.90
N LYS A 43 -3.31 -26.48 -2.23
CA LYS A 43 -4.44 -25.79 -1.61
C LYS A 43 -4.50 -24.36 -2.11
N ALA A 44 -5.70 -23.92 -2.49
CA ALA A 44 -5.97 -22.51 -2.76
C ALA A 44 -6.74 -21.88 -1.59
N THR A 45 -6.19 -20.82 -1.02
CA THR A 45 -6.82 -20.08 0.08
C THR A 45 -6.97 -18.60 -0.30
N LYS A 46 -8.18 -18.07 -0.17
CA LYS A 46 -8.44 -16.65 -0.31
C LYS A 46 -8.15 -15.94 1.02
N LEU A 47 -7.26 -14.96 0.99
CA LEU A 47 -6.99 -14.03 2.08
C LEU A 47 -7.65 -12.69 1.76
N GLN A 48 -8.51 -12.21 2.65
CA GLN A 48 -9.09 -10.88 2.55
C GLN A 48 -8.63 -10.02 3.72
N ILE A 49 -8.01 -8.89 3.40
CA ILE A 49 -7.53 -7.89 4.36
C ILE A 49 -8.45 -6.69 4.24
N LYS A 50 -9.32 -6.47 5.25
CA LYS A 50 -10.22 -5.32 5.27
C LYS A 50 -9.57 -4.18 6.06
N SER A 51 -9.32 -3.09 5.37
CA SER A 51 -8.73 -1.85 5.87
C SER A 51 -9.33 -0.65 5.11
N ILE A 52 -8.70 0.52 5.19
CA ILE A 52 -9.03 1.68 4.35
C ILE A 52 -8.94 1.34 2.84
N ASN A 53 -8.01 0.45 2.48
CA ASN A 53 -7.86 -0.12 1.15
C ASN A 53 -8.00 -1.63 1.27
N SER A 54 -9.24 -2.13 1.18
CA SER A 54 -9.50 -3.55 1.24
C SER A 54 -8.83 -4.29 0.07
N GLN A 55 -8.12 -5.36 0.38
CA GLN A 55 -7.39 -6.17 -0.60
C GLN A 55 -7.78 -7.63 -0.47
N GLU A 56 -7.81 -8.33 -1.60
CA GLU A 56 -8.05 -9.77 -1.67
C GLU A 56 -6.90 -10.42 -2.43
N HIS A 57 -6.35 -11.49 -1.88
CA HIS A 57 -5.28 -12.28 -2.47
C HIS A 57 -5.67 -13.76 -2.46
N ILE A 58 -5.28 -14.50 -3.48
CA ILE A 58 -5.41 -15.96 -3.50
C ILE A 58 -4.00 -16.53 -3.39
N PHE A 59 -3.78 -17.27 -2.32
CA PHE A 59 -2.55 -18.03 -2.09
C PHE A 59 -2.72 -19.44 -2.60
N ILE A 60 -1.70 -19.95 -3.27
CA ILE A 60 -1.66 -21.29 -3.82
C ILE A 60 -0.48 -22.02 -3.19
N SER A 61 -0.77 -22.78 -2.16
CA SER A 61 0.22 -23.50 -1.36
C SER A 61 0.34 -24.92 -1.87
N ALA A 62 1.54 -25.36 -2.21
CA ALA A 62 1.76 -26.70 -2.76
C ALA A 62 3.02 -27.35 -2.20
N PHE A 63 3.01 -28.69 -2.12
CA PHE A 63 4.20 -29.48 -1.84
C PHE A 63 4.21 -30.74 -2.72
N ALA A 64 5.39 -31.27 -3.03
CA ALA A 64 5.56 -32.50 -3.80
C ALA A 64 5.67 -33.73 -2.89
N ASP A 65 5.16 -34.88 -3.34
CA ASP A 65 5.16 -36.13 -2.59
C ASP A 65 6.59 -36.66 -2.33
N ASP A 66 7.55 -36.29 -3.17
CA ASP A 66 8.97 -36.61 -3.03
C ASP A 66 9.70 -35.72 -2.00
N GLY A 67 9.00 -34.74 -1.41
CA GLY A 67 9.56 -33.76 -0.48
C GLY A 67 10.39 -32.66 -1.15
N GLY A 68 10.36 -32.58 -2.48
CA GLY A 68 11.03 -31.52 -3.24
C GLY A 68 10.42 -30.15 -2.97
N GLU A 69 11.28 -29.13 -2.84
CA GLU A 69 10.85 -27.74 -2.73
C GLU A 69 10.20 -27.28 -4.05
N LEU A 70 9.08 -26.57 -3.90
CA LEU A 70 8.34 -25.93 -4.98
C LEU A 70 8.38 -24.42 -4.74
N ASP A 71 8.64 -23.67 -5.81
CA ASP A 71 8.54 -22.21 -5.78
C ASP A 71 7.07 -21.78 -5.72
N ASP A 72 6.77 -20.64 -5.12
CA ASP A 72 5.41 -20.08 -5.07
C ASP A 72 4.85 -19.85 -6.49
N GLU A 73 5.72 -19.52 -7.45
CA GLU A 73 5.31 -19.37 -8.86
C GLU A 73 4.94 -20.71 -9.51
N PHE A 74 5.55 -21.83 -9.08
CA PHE A 74 5.25 -23.16 -9.63
C PHE A 74 3.76 -23.49 -9.50
N ALA A 75 3.19 -23.29 -8.31
CA ALA A 75 1.81 -23.65 -8.01
C ALA A 75 0.81 -22.84 -8.85
N VAL A 76 1.10 -21.57 -9.11
CA VAL A 76 0.31 -20.71 -10.00
C VAL A 76 0.44 -21.16 -11.46
N ARG A 77 1.64 -21.56 -11.88
CA ARG A 77 1.92 -21.97 -13.26
C ARG A 77 1.28 -23.29 -13.63
N LEU A 78 0.97 -24.18 -12.68
CA LEU A 78 0.16 -25.38 -12.93
C LEU A 78 -1.16 -25.05 -13.64
N PHE A 79 -1.83 -23.97 -13.24
CA PHE A 79 -3.10 -23.53 -13.87
C PHE A 79 -2.94 -22.95 -15.28
N SER A 80 -1.70 -22.84 -15.78
CA SER A 80 -1.43 -22.54 -17.20
C SER A 80 -1.47 -23.79 -18.09
N LEU A 81 -1.45 -25.00 -17.50
CA LEU A 81 -1.57 -26.27 -18.20
C LEU A 81 -3.04 -26.71 -18.28
N ASN A 82 -3.34 -27.57 -19.26
CA ASN A 82 -4.64 -28.22 -19.30
C ASN A 82 -4.73 -29.26 -18.18
N GLY A 83 -5.72 -29.13 -17.31
CA GLY A 83 -5.98 -30.09 -16.22
C GLY A 83 -7.17 -31.00 -16.54
N ILE A 84 -7.01 -32.30 -16.34
CA ILE A 84 -8.09 -33.29 -16.39
C ILE A 84 -8.34 -33.76 -14.95
N VAL A 85 -9.58 -33.58 -14.47
CA VAL A 85 -10.01 -34.10 -13.18
C VAL A 85 -10.28 -35.60 -13.33
N GLU A 86 -9.62 -36.42 -12.51
CA GLU A 86 -9.81 -37.86 -12.49
C GLU A 86 -10.76 -38.26 -11.36
N SER A 87 -10.25 -38.91 -10.31
CA SER A 87 -11.03 -39.43 -9.20
C SER A 87 -11.01 -38.52 -7.98
N SER A 88 -12.06 -38.61 -7.15
CA SER A 88 -12.03 -38.06 -5.80
C SER A 88 -10.98 -38.77 -4.96
N VAL A 89 -10.29 -38.02 -4.10
CA VAL A 89 -9.21 -38.51 -3.23
C VAL A 89 -9.45 -38.02 -1.82
N ASP A 90 -9.29 -38.91 -0.84
CA ASP A 90 -9.32 -38.53 0.57
C ASP A 90 -8.03 -37.80 0.97
N VAL A 91 -8.18 -36.68 1.67
CA VAL A 91 -7.06 -35.89 2.20
C VAL A 91 -6.73 -36.39 3.60
N SER A 92 -5.49 -36.85 3.81
CA SER A 92 -5.04 -37.24 5.15
C SER A 92 -4.77 -36.02 6.02
N THR A 93 -4.86 -36.19 7.34
CA THR A 93 -4.57 -35.11 8.30
C THR A 93 -3.15 -34.56 8.13
N GLU A 94 -2.17 -35.41 7.79
CA GLU A 94 -0.78 -34.98 7.57
C GLU A 94 -0.67 -34.03 6.37
N VAL A 95 -1.39 -34.31 5.28
CA VAL A 95 -1.43 -33.46 4.09
C VAL A 95 -2.04 -32.10 4.43
N VAL A 96 -3.16 -32.09 5.18
CA VAL A 96 -3.80 -30.84 5.62
C VAL A 96 -2.84 -29.98 6.46
N MET A 97 -2.10 -30.59 7.38
CA MET A 97 -1.13 -29.89 8.22
C MET A 97 -0.01 -29.28 7.37
N LYS A 98 0.60 -30.06 6.46
CA LYS A 98 1.66 -29.56 5.57
C LYS A 98 1.19 -28.40 4.68
N LEU A 99 0.00 -28.51 4.08
CA LEU A 99 -0.59 -27.42 3.28
C LEU A 99 -0.88 -26.18 4.13
N ASN A 100 -1.24 -26.35 5.39
CA ASN A 100 -1.46 -25.23 6.29
C ASN A 100 -0.14 -24.55 6.69
N ASP A 101 0.90 -25.31 6.98
CA ASP A 101 2.22 -24.76 7.30
C ASP A 101 2.79 -23.97 6.12
N GLU A 102 2.67 -24.52 4.91
CA GLU A 102 3.05 -23.85 3.66
C GLU A 102 2.29 -22.53 3.48
N TYR A 103 0.97 -22.57 3.66
CA TYR A 103 0.13 -21.38 3.58
C TYR A 103 0.50 -20.32 4.63
N GLN A 104 0.73 -20.71 5.89
CA GLN A 104 1.13 -19.76 6.94
C GLN A 104 2.47 -19.11 6.65
N ARG A 105 3.44 -19.84 6.06
CA ARG A 105 4.71 -19.28 5.62
C ARG A 105 4.50 -18.19 4.56
N GLN A 106 3.78 -18.52 3.49
CA GLN A 106 3.48 -17.58 2.39
C GLN A 106 2.72 -16.34 2.90
N LYS A 107 1.72 -16.56 3.75
CA LYS A 107 0.95 -15.50 4.40
C LYS A 107 1.87 -14.58 5.23
N GLN A 108 2.75 -15.15 6.06
CA GLN A 108 3.64 -14.35 6.90
C GLN A 108 4.56 -13.47 6.04
N THR A 109 5.19 -14.05 5.00
CA THR A 109 6.03 -13.28 4.07
C THR A 109 5.26 -12.14 3.40
N HIS A 110 4.01 -12.39 3.00
CA HIS A 110 3.16 -11.34 2.42
C HIS A 110 2.79 -10.25 3.43
N MET A 111 2.49 -10.62 4.68
CA MET A 111 2.19 -9.65 5.75
C MET A 111 3.42 -8.79 6.08
N ASP A 112 4.62 -9.39 6.07
CA ASP A 112 5.87 -8.66 6.29
C ASP A 112 6.14 -7.65 5.16
N ASP A 113 5.91 -8.04 3.90
CA ASP A 113 6.01 -7.14 2.74
C ASP A 113 5.01 -5.97 2.82
N ILE A 114 3.75 -6.24 3.20
CA ILE A 114 2.76 -5.18 3.46
C ILE A 114 3.24 -4.24 4.56
N SER A 115 3.75 -4.79 5.67
CA SER A 115 4.24 -4.00 6.80
C SER A 115 5.42 -3.12 6.39
N SER A 116 6.37 -3.66 5.61
CA SER A 116 7.51 -2.90 5.08
C SER A 116 7.05 -1.75 4.19
N LYS A 117 6.17 -2.03 3.23
CA LYS A 117 5.61 -1.01 2.33
C LYS A 117 4.85 0.09 3.07
N ASN A 118 4.09 -0.28 4.11
CA ASN A 118 3.39 0.70 4.94
C ASN A 118 4.37 1.59 5.71
N SER A 119 5.47 1.03 6.22
CA SER A 119 6.54 1.78 6.88
C SER A 119 7.19 2.77 5.92
N ASP A 120 7.61 2.31 4.73
CA ASP A 120 8.25 3.14 3.72
C ASP A 120 7.33 4.27 3.24
N TYR A 121 6.05 3.97 3.05
CA TYR A 121 5.02 4.96 2.71
C TYR A 121 4.91 6.03 3.80
N PHE A 122 4.80 5.62 5.07
CA PHE A 122 4.68 6.55 6.19
C PHE A 122 5.89 7.48 6.28
N GLU A 123 7.10 6.93 6.23
CA GLU A 123 8.33 7.72 6.29
C GLU A 123 8.42 8.72 5.13
N THR A 124 8.10 8.27 3.92
CA THR A 124 8.11 9.12 2.71
C THR A 124 7.10 10.26 2.81
N GLU A 125 5.86 9.98 3.22
CA GLU A 125 4.84 11.02 3.36
C GLU A 125 5.15 11.98 4.51
N MET A 126 5.67 11.48 5.62
CA MET A 126 6.11 12.33 6.74
C MET A 126 7.23 13.27 6.30
N GLN A 127 8.23 12.77 5.57
CA GLN A 127 9.33 13.60 5.07
C GLN A 127 8.84 14.66 4.08
N LYS A 128 7.87 14.34 3.22
CA LYS A 128 7.26 15.33 2.32
C LYS A 128 6.55 16.45 3.09
N LEU A 129 5.80 16.10 4.13
CA LEU A 129 5.14 17.07 5.00
C LEU A 129 6.15 17.97 5.72
N GLU A 130 7.23 17.38 6.25
CA GLU A 130 8.33 18.10 6.90
C GLU A 130 8.97 19.11 5.93
N ASN A 131 9.38 18.65 4.74
CA ASN A 131 10.01 19.49 3.73
C ASN A 131 9.09 20.63 3.27
N TRP A 132 7.82 20.31 3.01
CA TRP A 132 6.84 21.33 2.63
C TRP A 132 6.63 22.37 3.73
N ALA A 133 6.58 21.93 5.00
CA ALA A 133 6.46 22.82 6.16
C ALA A 133 7.67 23.74 6.28
N GLU A 134 8.90 23.21 6.15
CA GLU A 134 10.13 23.98 6.18
C GLU A 134 10.19 25.01 5.06
N ASP A 135 9.89 24.62 3.82
CA ASP A 135 9.90 25.51 2.66
C ASP A 135 8.89 26.65 2.80
N LYS A 136 7.67 26.31 3.23
CA LYS A 136 6.59 27.29 3.43
C LYS A 136 6.93 28.25 4.57
N LYS A 137 7.43 27.74 5.71
CA LYS A 137 7.88 28.55 6.85
C LYS A 137 9.00 29.50 6.43
N ARG A 138 10.04 28.99 5.78
CA ARG A 138 11.19 29.78 5.33
C ARG A 138 10.77 30.90 4.36
N SER A 139 9.89 30.58 3.40
CA SER A 139 9.36 31.57 2.45
C SER A 139 8.65 32.73 3.16
N LEU A 140 7.81 32.42 4.15
CA LEU A 140 7.04 33.41 4.91
C LEU A 140 7.94 34.22 5.87
N GLU A 141 8.91 33.59 6.52
CA GLU A 141 9.88 34.26 7.39
C GLU A 141 10.74 35.28 6.63
N ILE A 142 11.19 34.94 5.42
CA ILE A 142 11.93 35.86 4.56
C ILE A 142 11.07 37.08 4.22
N LYS A 143 9.83 36.85 3.73
CA LYS A 143 8.91 37.94 3.36
C LYS A 143 8.53 38.82 4.56
N LEU A 144 8.35 38.24 5.75
CA LEU A 144 8.08 38.99 6.98
C LEU A 144 9.26 39.91 7.33
N LYS A 145 10.49 39.40 7.22
CA LYS A 145 11.71 40.18 7.47
C LYS A 145 11.86 41.32 6.46
N GLU A 146 11.55 41.09 5.19
CA GLU A 146 11.53 42.12 4.15
C GLU A 146 10.52 43.22 4.47
N LEU A 147 9.29 42.87 4.86
CA LEU A 147 8.28 43.84 5.27
C LEU A 147 8.72 44.66 6.50
N ASP A 148 9.35 44.03 7.50
CA ASP A 148 9.83 44.77 8.67
C ASP A 148 10.91 45.79 8.31
N VAL A 149 11.82 45.45 7.39
CA VAL A 149 12.83 46.37 6.86
C VAL A 149 12.17 47.49 6.06
N GLU A 150 11.19 47.17 5.21
CA GLU A 150 10.46 48.16 4.41
C GLU A 150 9.67 49.14 5.31
N ILE A 151 8.92 48.64 6.29
CA ILE A 151 8.17 49.45 7.25
C ILE A 151 9.11 50.38 8.02
N LYS A 152 10.26 49.88 8.48
CA LYS A 152 11.25 50.71 9.19
C LYS A 152 11.81 51.81 8.30
N THR A 153 12.07 51.50 7.03
CA THR A 153 12.57 52.44 6.03
C THR A 153 11.53 53.52 5.75
N LYS A 154 10.28 53.15 5.45
CA LYS A 154 9.17 54.08 5.21
C LYS A 154 8.84 54.95 6.42
N LYS A 155 8.89 54.42 7.64
CA LYS A 155 8.75 55.21 8.87
C LYS A 155 9.87 56.26 9.00
N THR A 156 11.08 55.94 8.59
CA THR A 156 12.22 56.87 8.64
C THR A 156 12.10 57.96 7.56
N GLU A 157 11.72 57.58 6.34
CA GLU A 157 11.45 58.51 5.23
C GLU A 157 10.30 59.48 5.57
N SER A 158 9.19 58.96 6.13
CA SER A 158 8.01 59.77 6.47
C SER A 158 8.32 60.90 7.45
N LYS A 159 9.27 60.70 8.38
CA LYS A 159 9.71 61.75 9.33
C LYS A 159 10.33 62.97 8.65
N LYS A 160 10.87 62.83 7.43
CA LYS A 160 11.52 63.91 6.67
C LYS A 160 10.52 64.72 5.82
N ILE A 161 9.27 64.29 5.71
CA ILE A 161 8.25 64.93 4.87
C ILE A 161 7.68 66.15 5.61
N LEU A 162 7.78 67.32 4.98
CA LEU A 162 7.28 68.59 5.53
C LEU A 162 5.82 68.87 5.16
N LYS A 163 5.39 68.49 3.94
CA LYS A 163 4.02 68.73 3.47
C LYS A 163 3.05 67.75 4.12
N LEU A 164 2.03 68.27 4.81
CA LEU A 164 1.05 67.47 5.54
C LEU A 164 0.34 66.42 4.67
N GLU A 165 -0.04 66.82 3.45
CA GLU A 165 -0.72 65.95 2.49
C GLU A 165 0.13 64.71 2.13
N ASP A 166 1.42 64.91 1.87
CA ASP A 166 2.35 63.83 1.53
C ASP A 166 2.70 62.99 2.75
N LYS A 167 2.74 63.60 3.95
CA LYS A 167 2.90 62.88 5.22
C LYS A 167 1.71 61.95 5.49
N LEU A 168 0.48 62.37 5.18
CA LEU A 168 -0.71 61.54 5.31
C LEU A 168 -0.69 60.36 4.32
N LYS A 169 -0.27 60.59 3.07
CA LYS A 169 -0.09 59.52 2.07
C LYS A 169 0.95 58.48 2.53
N ALA A 170 2.09 58.93 3.06
CA ALA A 170 3.11 58.06 3.61
C ALA A 170 2.61 57.23 4.81
N GLN A 171 1.84 57.85 5.72
CA GLN A 171 1.28 57.15 6.89
C GLN A 171 0.24 56.09 6.49
N ARG A 172 -0.58 56.35 5.46
CA ARG A 172 -1.50 55.34 4.90
C ARG A 172 -0.73 54.15 4.32
N HIS A 173 0.32 54.41 3.55
CA HIS A 173 1.14 53.35 2.98
C HIS A 173 1.84 52.49 4.06
N ILE A 174 2.37 53.11 5.12
CA ILE A 174 2.93 52.38 6.28
C ILE A 174 1.87 51.48 6.92
N LYS A 175 0.64 51.99 7.11
CA LYS A 175 -0.46 51.20 7.67
C LYS A 175 -0.82 50.00 6.79
N ASP A 176 -0.80 50.16 5.47
CA ASP A 176 -1.05 49.06 4.53
C ASP A 176 0.03 47.98 4.64
N LEU A 177 1.32 48.37 4.74
CA LEU A 177 2.41 47.43 4.95
C LEU A 177 2.31 46.69 6.30
N GLU A 178 1.93 47.40 7.37
CA GLU A 178 1.68 46.79 8.69
C GLU A 178 0.52 45.79 8.65
N SER A 179 -0.54 46.09 7.90
CA SER A 179 -1.66 45.15 7.69
C SER A 179 -1.17 43.89 6.97
N LYS A 180 -0.45 44.05 5.85
CA LYS A 180 0.11 42.92 5.09
C LYS A 180 1.00 42.03 5.95
N ARG A 181 1.82 42.63 6.83
CA ARG A 181 2.67 41.87 7.76
C ARG A 181 1.83 41.06 8.75
N ASN A 182 0.76 41.65 9.29
CA ASN A 182 -0.13 40.95 10.22
C ASN A 182 -0.86 39.78 9.54
N ASP A 183 -1.34 39.98 8.32
CA ASP A 183 -1.98 38.93 7.51
C ASP A 183 -1.01 37.78 7.25
N MET A 184 0.22 38.09 6.82
CA MET A 184 1.24 37.07 6.55
C MET A 184 1.69 36.32 7.81
N ARG A 185 1.64 36.97 8.99
CA ARG A 185 1.86 36.30 10.27
C ARG A 185 0.74 35.32 10.60
N ARG A 186 -0.51 35.68 10.30
CA ARG A 186 -1.65 34.77 10.44
C ARG A 186 -1.51 33.57 9.50
N ASP A 187 -1.09 33.81 8.26
CA ASP A 187 -0.88 32.76 7.27
C ASP A 187 0.23 31.79 7.68
N LEU A 188 1.27 32.28 8.35
CA LEU A 188 2.32 31.43 8.93
C LEU A 188 1.76 30.48 9.98
N TYR A 189 0.98 30.98 10.94
CA TYR A 189 0.35 30.12 11.95
C TYR A 189 -0.64 29.13 11.34
N ALA A 190 -1.50 29.60 10.42
CA ALA A 190 -2.44 28.73 9.72
C ALA A 190 -1.74 27.64 8.90
N ALA A 191 -0.58 27.94 8.34
CA ALA A 191 0.24 26.96 7.64
C ALA A 191 0.81 25.89 8.57
N GLN A 192 1.24 26.27 9.78
CA GLN A 192 1.74 25.34 10.80
C GLN A 192 0.62 24.41 11.28
N ASP A 193 -0.54 24.98 11.63
CA ASP A 193 -1.70 24.19 12.06
C ASP A 193 -2.14 23.18 10.99
N GLU A 194 -2.03 23.56 9.71
CA GLU A 194 -2.37 22.66 8.61
C GLU A 194 -1.39 21.49 8.47
N VAL A 195 -0.09 21.72 8.69
CA VAL A 195 0.91 20.64 8.71
C VAL A 195 0.58 19.65 9.83
N ASP A 196 0.27 20.16 11.02
CA ASP A 196 -0.04 19.32 12.18
C ASP A 196 -1.28 18.46 11.92
N ARG A 197 -2.35 19.03 11.36
CA ARG A 197 -3.54 18.26 10.95
C ARG A 197 -3.23 17.18 9.92
N GLN A 198 -2.35 17.47 8.96
CA GLN A 198 -1.97 16.49 7.95
C GLN A 198 -1.13 15.36 8.56
N LYS A 199 -0.25 15.66 9.53
CA LYS A 199 0.50 14.65 10.29
C LYS A 199 -0.44 13.75 11.10
N ASP A 200 -1.40 14.34 11.81
CA ASP A 200 -2.41 13.56 12.56
C ASP A 200 -3.22 12.65 11.63
N THR A 201 -3.66 13.18 10.49
CA THR A 201 -4.39 12.39 9.47
C THR A 201 -3.56 11.23 8.92
N LEU A 202 -2.25 11.45 8.70
CA LEU A 202 -1.34 10.41 8.24
C LEU A 202 -1.19 9.30 9.29
N ILE A 203 -1.07 9.66 10.57
CA ILE A 203 -1.00 8.72 11.69
C ILE A 203 -2.28 7.88 11.76
N ASP A 204 -3.45 8.52 11.78
CA ASP A 204 -4.75 7.85 11.81
C ASP A 204 -4.93 6.84 10.65
N ASN A 205 -4.42 7.18 9.47
CA ASN A 205 -4.50 6.31 8.30
C ASN A 205 -3.61 5.08 8.45
N VAL A 206 -2.38 5.23 8.96
CA VAL A 206 -1.49 4.10 9.21
C VAL A 206 -2.02 3.21 10.34
N GLU A 207 -2.58 3.79 11.41
CA GLU A 207 -3.23 3.01 12.46
C GLU A 207 -4.38 2.15 11.91
N LYS A 208 -5.21 2.70 11.01
CA LYS A 208 -6.27 1.93 10.35
C LYS A 208 -5.74 0.83 9.43
N MET A 209 -4.57 1.03 8.81
CA MET A 209 -3.90 -0.03 8.04
C MET A 209 -3.40 -1.16 8.95
N LEU A 210 -2.91 -0.84 10.15
CA LEU A 210 -2.46 -1.82 11.14
C LEU A 210 -3.63 -2.58 11.79
N GLN A 211 -4.77 -1.93 12.03
CA GLN A 211 -5.98 -2.53 12.62
C GLN A 211 -6.81 -3.37 11.62
N SER A 212 -6.21 -3.82 10.53
CA SER A 212 -6.90 -4.58 9.49
C SER A 212 -7.49 -5.88 10.03
N SER A 213 -8.74 -6.19 9.64
CA SER A 213 -9.30 -7.52 9.91
C SER A 213 -8.93 -8.47 8.77
N ILE A 214 -8.45 -9.66 9.13
CA ILE A 214 -8.06 -10.70 8.18
C ILE A 214 -9.13 -11.80 8.21
N THR A 215 -9.63 -12.19 7.03
CA THR A 215 -10.48 -13.36 6.85
C THR A 215 -9.85 -14.31 5.83
N GLU A 216 -9.99 -15.61 6.09
CA GLU A 216 -9.36 -16.68 5.32
C GLU A 216 -10.43 -17.67 4.90
N ASP A 217 -10.57 -17.89 3.60
CA ASP A 217 -11.53 -18.83 3.03
C ASP A 217 -10.78 -19.85 2.16
N GLU A 218 -10.82 -21.12 2.56
CA GLU A 218 -10.30 -22.21 1.73
C GLU A 218 -11.21 -22.41 0.51
N LEU A 219 -10.62 -22.34 -0.68
CA LEU A 219 -11.36 -22.48 -1.94
C LEU A 219 -11.43 -23.96 -2.37
N PHE A 220 -10.28 -24.64 -2.40
CA PHE A 220 -10.19 -26.05 -2.73
C PHE A 220 -8.83 -26.65 -2.34
N VAL A 221 -8.83 -27.98 -2.25
CA VAL A 221 -7.63 -28.82 -2.15
C VAL A 221 -7.66 -29.83 -3.29
N ILE A 222 -6.54 -30.00 -3.99
CA ILE A 222 -6.38 -31.01 -5.03
C ILE A 222 -5.08 -31.79 -4.83
N LYS A 223 -5.10 -33.03 -5.30
CA LYS A 223 -3.86 -33.76 -5.59
C LYS A 223 -3.48 -33.45 -7.03
N TRP A 224 -2.25 -33.02 -7.29
CA TRP A 224 -1.79 -32.69 -8.62
C TRP A 224 -0.76 -33.71 -9.11
N LYS A 225 -0.72 -33.91 -10.43
CA LYS A 225 0.29 -34.70 -11.12
C LYS A 225 0.61 -34.06 -12.46
N ILE A 226 1.88 -33.95 -12.82
CA ILE A 226 2.30 -33.44 -14.13
C ILE A 226 2.65 -34.61 -15.03
N VAL A 227 2.10 -34.64 -16.25
CA VAL A 227 2.39 -35.64 -17.29
C VAL A 227 2.90 -34.99 -18.58
#